data_AF-A0A820DVI4-F1
#
_entry.id   AF-A0A820DVI4-F1
#
_cell.length_a   1.000
_cell.length_b   1.000
_cell.length_c   1.000
_cell.angle_alpha   90.00
_cell.angle_beta   90.00
_cell.angle_gamma   90.00
#
_symmetry.space_group_name_H-M   'P 1'
#
loop_
_entity.id
_entity.type
_entity.pdbx_description
1 polymer ?
#
loop_
_entity_poly.entity_id
_entity_poly.type
_entity_poly.pdbx_seq_one_letter_code
_entity_poly.pdbx_strand_id
1 'polypeptide(L)'
;MSDEIAKAQSAHPTEDTIFGKIARKEMKVDLIHDDDQCVAFHDVNKQAPHHFLVIPKEPITQLATCKPSHEQLLGHLLLVAAQVAKKEGLE
;
A
#
# COMPACT_ATOMS: atom_id res chain seq x y z
N MET A 1 -4.27 19.35 8.91
CA MET A 1 -4.20 19.07 7.47
C MET A 1 -3.10 19.88 6.78
N SER A 2 -2.86 21.14 7.15
CA SER A 2 -1.81 21.98 6.54
C SER A 2 -0.38 21.45 6.70
N ASP A 3 -0.07 20.83 7.85
CA ASP A 3 1.31 20.39 8.15
C ASP A 3 1.74 19.13 7.39
N GLU A 4 0.84 18.17 7.20
CA GLU A 4 1.15 16.91 6.50
C GLU A 4 1.38 17.13 4.99
N ILE A 5 0.63 18.07 4.39
CA ILE A 5 0.84 18.47 2.98
C ILE A 5 2.22 19.09 2.79
N ALA A 6 2.65 19.96 3.71
CA ALA A 6 3.97 20.59 3.66
C ALA A 6 5.12 19.57 3.83
N LYS A 7 4.95 18.59 4.73
CA LYS A 7 5.91 17.48 4.88
C LYS A 7 6.00 16.62 3.62
N ALA A 8 4.86 16.30 2.99
CA ALA A 8 4.84 15.53 1.75
C ALA A 8 5.55 16.27 0.59
N GLN A 9 5.37 17.59 0.48
CA GLN A 9 5.99 18.42 -0.57
C GLN A 9 7.51 18.55 -0.43
N SER A 10 8.03 18.46 0.79
CA SER A 10 9.46 18.54 1.10
C SER A 10 10.13 17.17 1.19
N ALA A 11 9.38 16.08 1.08
CA ALA A 11 9.90 14.73 1.14
C ALA A 11 10.67 14.37 -0.13
N HIS A 12 11.79 13.67 0.04
CA HIS A 12 12.55 13.12 -1.07
C HIS A 12 12.11 11.67 -1.33
N PRO A 13 11.95 11.26 -2.60
CA PRO A 13 11.75 9.85 -2.93
C PRO A 13 12.97 9.05 -2.48
N THR A 14 12.79 8.14 -1.54
CA THR A 14 13.83 7.19 -1.11
C THR A 14 13.32 5.78 -1.34
N GLU A 15 14.22 4.85 -1.65
CA GLU A 15 13.85 3.43 -1.85
C GLU A 15 13.53 2.73 -0.51
N ASP A 16 14.02 3.25 0.62
CA ASP A 16 13.83 2.66 1.94
C ASP A 16 12.71 3.33 2.76
N THR A 17 11.48 3.23 2.25
CA THR A 17 10.29 3.71 2.97
C THR A 17 9.83 2.71 4.02
N ILE A 18 9.00 3.16 4.97
CA ILE A 18 8.34 2.26 5.94
C ILE A 18 7.54 1.16 5.21
N PHE A 19 6.87 1.51 4.10
CA PHE A 19 6.15 0.54 3.27
C PHE A 19 7.09 -0.45 2.58
N GLY A 20 8.29 -0.01 2.16
CA GLY A 20 9.34 -0.90 1.68
C GLY A 20 9.77 -1.92 2.74
N LYS A 21 9.95 -1.49 4.00
CA LYS A 21 10.28 -2.39 5.12
C LYS A 21 9.17 -3.40 5.40
N ILE A 22 7.92 -2.98 5.29
CA ILE A 22 6.75 -3.85 5.43
C ILE A 22 6.71 -4.88 4.28
N ALA A 23 6.89 -4.46 3.03
CA ALA A 23 6.92 -5.33 1.86
C ALA A 23 8.05 -6.38 1.94
N ARG A 24 9.19 -6.02 2.52
CA ARG A 24 10.34 -6.91 2.79
C ARG A 24 10.23 -7.70 4.10
N LYS A 25 9.14 -7.56 4.85
CA LYS A 25 8.89 -8.22 6.15
C LYS A 25 9.91 -7.89 7.24
N GLU A 26 10.56 -6.73 7.14
CA GLU A 26 11.50 -6.21 8.14
C GLU A 26 10.78 -5.54 9.32
N MET A 27 9.49 -5.22 9.15
CA MET A 27 8.64 -4.61 10.17
C MET A 27 7.38 -5.47 10.38
N LYS A 28 7.01 -5.66 11.66
CA LYS A 28 5.78 -6.40 12.02
C LYS A 28 4.56 -5.51 11.77
N VAL A 29 3.62 -6.03 10.99
CA VAL A 29 2.29 -5.43 10.77
C VAL A 29 1.21 -6.50 10.93
N ASP A 30 -0.02 -6.06 11.09
CA ASP A 30 -1.19 -6.95 11.06
C ASP A 30 -1.57 -7.25 9.60
N LEU A 31 -0.99 -8.34 9.08
CA LEU A 31 -1.02 -8.74 7.68
C LEU A 31 -2.32 -9.51 7.36
N ILE A 32 -2.99 -9.12 6.27
CA ILE A 32 -4.25 -9.70 5.80
C ILE A 32 -4.03 -10.54 4.52
N HIS A 33 -3.09 -10.10 3.67
CA HIS A 33 -2.75 -10.76 2.41
C HIS A 33 -1.27 -10.54 2.05
N ASP A 34 -0.65 -11.54 1.44
CA ASP A 34 0.75 -11.50 0.99
C ASP A 34 0.93 -12.50 -0.15
N ASP A 35 1.26 -11.98 -1.34
CA ASP A 35 1.56 -12.77 -2.54
C ASP A 35 2.82 -12.24 -3.23
N ASP A 36 3.18 -12.79 -4.38
CA ASP A 36 4.42 -12.43 -5.07
C ASP A 36 4.48 -10.96 -5.51
N GLN A 37 3.35 -10.27 -5.66
CA GLN A 37 3.26 -8.92 -6.22
C GLN A 37 2.93 -7.85 -5.19
N CYS A 38 2.21 -8.18 -4.12
CA CYS A 38 1.69 -7.19 -3.18
C CYS A 38 1.54 -7.73 -1.74
N VAL A 39 1.33 -6.79 -0.82
CA VAL A 39 0.93 -7.08 0.56
C VAL A 39 -0.26 -6.21 0.93
N ALA A 40 -1.15 -6.74 1.78
CA ALA A 40 -2.23 -5.99 2.40
C ALA A 40 -2.19 -6.12 3.92
N PHE A 41 -2.36 -5.01 4.63
CA PHE A 41 -2.27 -4.95 6.09
C PHE A 41 -3.14 -3.83 6.67
N HIS A 42 -3.51 -3.95 7.93
CA HIS A 42 -4.27 -2.92 8.63
C HIS A 42 -3.45 -1.65 8.83
N ASP A 43 -4.05 -0.50 8.54
CA ASP A 43 -3.42 0.79 8.83
C ASP A 43 -3.30 0.99 10.34
N VAL A 44 -2.15 1.49 10.81
CA VAL A 44 -1.90 1.77 12.23
C VAL A 44 -2.75 2.94 12.74
N ASN A 45 -3.11 3.87 11.87
CA ASN A 45 -3.91 5.05 12.14
C ASN A 45 -5.25 4.99 11.38
N LYS A 46 -6.06 3.97 11.71
CA LYS A 46 -7.36 3.73 11.05
C LYS A 46 -8.27 4.96 11.09
N GLN A 47 -8.76 5.37 9.91
CA GLN A 47 -9.75 6.45 9.74
C GLN A 47 -11.20 5.96 9.62
N ALA A 48 -11.41 4.64 9.63
CA ALA A 48 -12.70 3.97 9.53
C ALA A 48 -12.64 2.61 10.24
N PRO A 49 -13.78 1.97 10.57
CA PRO A 49 -13.80 0.64 11.19
C PRO A 49 -13.00 -0.40 10.40
N HIS A 50 -13.15 -0.38 9.07
CA HIS A 50 -12.32 -1.13 8.14
C HIS A 50 -11.43 -0.14 7.39
N HIS A 51 -10.13 -0.18 7.69
CA HIS A 51 -9.12 0.61 6.99
C HIS A 51 -7.86 -0.25 6.89
N PHE A 52 -7.53 -0.64 5.66
CA PHE A 52 -6.35 -1.40 5.32
C PHE A 52 -5.73 -0.81 4.05
N LEU A 53 -4.45 -1.07 3.86
CA LEU A 53 -3.69 -0.65 2.69
C LEU A 53 -3.33 -1.88 1.86
N VAL A 54 -3.37 -1.75 0.54
CA VAL A 54 -2.81 -2.73 -0.41
C VAL A 54 -1.69 -2.03 -1.17
N ILE A 55 -0.46 -2.53 -1.04
CA ILE A 55 0.73 -1.91 -1.63
C ILE A 55 1.50 -2.89 -2.52
N PRO A 56 2.12 -2.44 -3.62
CA PRO A 56 3.00 -3.28 -4.41
C PRO A 56 4.30 -3.58 -3.66
N LYS A 57 4.89 -4.75 -3.91
CA LYS A 57 6.27 -5.05 -3.51
C LYS A 57 7.29 -4.34 -4.39
N GLU A 58 6.93 -4.07 -5.65
CA GLU A 58 7.73 -3.23 -6.54
C GLU A 58 7.73 -1.77 -6.04
N PRO A 59 8.90 -1.10 -5.92
CA PRO A 59 9.00 0.25 -5.39
C PRO A 59 8.52 1.29 -6.41
N ILE A 60 7.22 1.58 -6.40
CA ILE A 60 6.61 2.68 -7.15
C ILE A 60 6.39 3.86 -6.21
N THR A 61 7.08 4.97 -6.45
CA THR A 61 7.07 6.13 -5.54
C THR A 61 5.73 6.86 -5.52
N GLN A 62 5.09 6.96 -6.68
CA GLN A 62 3.77 7.59 -6.83
C GLN A 62 3.08 7.14 -8.11
N LEU A 63 1.75 7.20 -8.13
CA LEU A 63 0.94 6.77 -9.27
C LEU A 63 1.30 7.51 -10.57
N ALA A 64 1.67 8.80 -10.49
CA ALA A 64 2.07 9.61 -11.64
C ALA A 64 3.35 9.12 -12.33
N THR A 65 4.16 8.28 -11.67
CA THR A 65 5.37 7.68 -12.27
C THR A 65 5.13 6.31 -12.88
N CYS A 66 3.89 5.81 -12.85
CA CYS A 66 3.56 4.52 -13.45
C CYS A 66 3.70 4.54 -14.97
N LYS A 67 4.11 3.40 -15.51
CA LYS A 67 4.29 3.15 -16.95
C LYS A 67 3.27 2.11 -17.41
N PRO A 68 3.03 1.99 -18.73
CA PRO A 68 2.17 0.91 -19.26
C PRO A 68 2.59 -0.49 -18.81
N SER A 69 3.88 -0.72 -18.54
CA SER A 69 4.38 -1.99 -17.97
C SER A 69 3.82 -2.33 -16.60
N HIS A 70 3.31 -1.36 -15.83
CA HIS A 70 2.72 -1.60 -14.51
C HIS A 70 1.22 -1.89 -14.57
N GLU A 71 0.58 -1.88 -15.75
CA GLU A 71 -0.88 -2.03 -15.88
C GLU A 71 -1.40 -3.29 -15.17
N GLN A 72 -0.74 -4.43 -15.40
CA GLN A 72 -1.13 -5.69 -14.77
C GLN A 72 -0.94 -5.66 -13.24
N LEU A 73 0.14 -5.05 -12.75
CA LEU A 73 0.38 -4.90 -11.32
C LEU A 73 -0.69 -4.02 -10.67
N LEU A 74 -1.01 -2.87 -11.27
CA LEU A 74 -2.04 -1.96 -10.74
C LEU A 74 -3.42 -2.61 -10.75
N GLY A 75 -3.76 -3.36 -11.79
CA GLY A 75 -4.98 -4.17 -11.85
C GLY A 75 -5.02 -5.24 -10.75
N HIS A 76 -3.89 -5.92 -10.51
CA HIS A 76 -3.76 -6.89 -9.42
C HIS A 76 -4.04 -6.26 -8.05
N LEU A 77 -3.48 -5.08 -7.76
CA LEU A 77 -3.74 -4.38 -6.49
C LEU A 77 -5.23 -4.10 -6.26
N LEU A 78 -5.96 -3.69 -7.31
CA LEU A 78 -7.40 -3.41 -7.23
C LEU A 78 -8.22 -4.68 -6.98
N LEU A 79 -7.87 -5.79 -7.64
CA LEU A 79 -8.54 -7.08 -7.43
C LEU A 79 -8.26 -7.65 -6.03
N VAL A 80 -7.02 -7.54 -5.55
CA VAL A 80 -6.67 -7.93 -4.19
C VAL A 80 -7.40 -7.07 -3.17
N ALA A 81 -7.53 -5.75 -3.39
CA ALA A 81 -8.30 -4.88 -2.51
C ALA A 81 -9.77 -5.34 -2.39
N ALA A 82 -10.41 -5.70 -3.51
CA ALA A 82 -11.77 -6.25 -3.49
C ALA A 82 -11.84 -7.61 -2.78
N GLN A 83 -10.85 -8.48 -2.96
CA GLN A 83 -10.77 -9.76 -2.24
C GLN A 83 -10.59 -9.57 -0.73
N VAL A 84 -9.72 -8.64 -0.32
CA VAL A 84 -9.46 -8.33 1.09
C VAL A 84 -10.69 -7.70 1.74
N ALA A 85 -11.38 -6.78 1.04
CA ALA A 85 -12.64 -6.22 1.52
C ALA A 85 -13.67 -7.32 1.86
N LYS A 86 -13.81 -8.33 1.00
CA LYS A 86 -14.68 -9.50 1.27
C LYS A 86 -14.22 -10.32 2.46
N LYS A 87 -12.91 -10.54 2.65
CA LYS A 87 -12.36 -11.23 3.84
C LYS A 87 -12.66 -10.46 5.13
N GLU A 88 -12.71 -9.14 5.05
CA GLU A 88 -13.03 -8.21 6.14
C GLU A 88 -14.55 -8.02 6.35
N GLY A 89 -15.40 -8.72 5.58
CA GLY A 89 -16.86 -8.66 5.72
C GLY A 89 -17.55 -7.49 5.02
N LEU A 90 -16.89 -6.87 4.03
CA LEU A 90 -17.45 -5.83 3.17
C LEU A 90 -17.92 -6.45 1.84
N GLU A 91 -19.16 -6.17 1.42
CA GLU A 91 -19.78 -6.71 0.18
C GLU A 91 -19.54 -5.84 -1.06
#